data_AF-T1CIS6-F1
#
_entry.id   AF-T1CIS6-F1
#
_cell.length_a   1.000
_cell.length_b   1.000
_cell.length_c   1.000
_cell.angle_alpha   90.00
_cell.angle_beta   90.00
_cell.angle_gamma   90.00
#
_symmetry.space_group_name_H-M   'P 1'
#
loop_
_entity.id
_entity.type
_entity.pdbx_description
1 polymer ?
#
loop_
_entity_poly.entity_id
_entity_poly.type
_entity_poly.pdbx_seq_one_letter_code
_entity_poly.pdbx_strand_id
1 'polypeptide(L)'
;IVTASNQAQTQLIAELDYFSDCKTAPRVWSFPDREILPYDHFSPATEIVSERLRTLNAIRQGQARVILVSAPALCERLPPAPFLDQETLVLNVGETLPLASFRTRLLEAGYQETSLVRAPGEFAIRGSLLDIFTVAASFPYRIDFLDETIETLRSFDPETQLSVERVESVSWLPAREFRLD
;
A
#
# COMPACT_ATOMS: atom_id res chain seq x y z
N ILE A 1 1.34 8.42 -19.45
CA ILE A 1 2.26 7.97 -20.52
C ILE A 1 2.08 6.46 -20.64
N VAL A 2 1.77 5.97 -21.84
CA VAL A 2 1.57 4.53 -22.06
C VAL A 2 2.87 3.93 -22.58
N THR A 3 3.35 2.86 -21.95
CA THR A 3 4.57 2.14 -22.33
C THR A 3 4.22 0.75 -22.86
N ALA A 4 5.13 0.10 -23.60
CA ALA A 4 4.87 -1.22 -24.15
C ALA A 4 4.85 -2.34 -23.10
N SER A 5 5.60 -2.18 -22.00
CA SER A 5 5.79 -3.20 -20.96
C SER A 5 6.23 -2.57 -19.63
N ASN A 6 6.24 -3.37 -18.55
CA ASN A 6 6.81 -2.98 -17.26
C ASN A 6 8.29 -2.61 -17.37
N GLN A 7 9.06 -3.34 -18.17
CA GLN A 7 10.48 -3.01 -18.39
C GLN A 7 10.66 -1.63 -19.05
N ALA A 8 9.88 -1.33 -20.08
CA ALA A 8 9.91 -0.02 -20.74
C ALA A 8 9.45 1.11 -19.80
N GLN A 9 8.52 0.80 -18.89
CA GLN A 9 8.09 1.71 -17.84
C GLN A 9 9.21 2.02 -16.85
N THR A 10 9.86 1.01 -16.27
CA THR A 10 10.98 1.20 -15.35
C THR A 10 12.13 1.99 -16.00
N GLN A 11 12.45 1.68 -17.26
CA GLN A 11 13.46 2.43 -18.00
C GLN A 11 13.08 3.91 -18.16
N LEU A 12 11.84 4.19 -18.57
CA LEU A 12 11.38 5.57 -18.75
C LEU A 12 11.30 6.33 -17.42
N ILE A 13 10.97 5.69 -16.31
CA ILE A 13 11.03 6.31 -14.97
C ILE A 13 12.47 6.76 -14.70
N ALA A 14 13.46 5.87 -14.88
CA ALA A 14 14.86 6.21 -14.65
C ALA A 14 15.37 7.33 -15.57
N GLU A 15 14.94 7.35 -16.84
CA GLU A 15 15.27 8.42 -17.77
C GLU A 15 14.62 9.75 -17.36
N LEU A 16 13.34 9.74 -16.99
CA LEU A 16 12.65 10.93 -16.51
C LEU A 16 13.31 11.48 -15.26
N ASP A 17 13.63 10.63 -14.29
CA ASP A 17 14.31 10.99 -13.04
C ASP A 17 15.70 11.60 -13.32
N TYR A 18 16.43 11.08 -14.32
CA TYR A 18 17.72 11.62 -14.74
C TYR A 18 17.60 13.05 -15.32
N PHE A 19 16.56 13.31 -16.12
CA PHE A 19 16.37 14.61 -16.79
C PHE A 19 15.60 15.63 -15.94
N SER A 20 14.98 15.22 -14.83
CA SER A 20 14.23 16.13 -13.98
C SER A 20 15.11 16.76 -12.92
N ASP A 21 15.14 18.09 -12.88
CA ASP A 21 15.75 18.82 -11.77
C ASP A 21 14.88 18.63 -10.52
N CYS A 22 15.41 17.94 -9.50
CA CYS A 22 14.65 17.26 -8.43
C CYS A 22 13.77 18.19 -7.56
N LYS A 23 13.86 19.51 -7.76
CA LYS A 23 13.17 20.52 -6.95
C LYS A 23 11.81 20.94 -7.50
N THR A 24 11.55 20.74 -8.79
CA THR A 24 10.31 21.23 -9.44
C THR A 24 9.60 20.18 -10.28
N ALA A 25 10.21 19.03 -10.52
CA ALA A 25 9.60 17.99 -11.32
C ALA A 25 8.42 17.33 -10.59
N PRO A 26 7.30 17.08 -11.29
CA PRO A 26 6.18 16.36 -10.71
C PRO A 26 6.61 14.92 -10.40
N ARG A 27 6.20 14.39 -9.24
CA ARG A 27 6.37 12.98 -8.92
C ARG A 27 5.75 12.11 -10.01
N VAL A 28 6.54 11.18 -10.53
CA VAL A 28 6.10 10.18 -11.50
C VAL A 28 5.50 8.99 -10.75
N TRP A 29 4.28 8.60 -11.13
CA TRP A 29 3.58 7.43 -10.59
C TRP A 29 3.62 6.29 -11.59
N SER A 30 3.62 5.07 -11.09
CA SER A 30 3.82 3.86 -11.88
C SER A 30 2.64 2.91 -11.67
N PHE A 31 1.99 2.52 -12.76
CA PHE A 31 0.89 1.55 -12.78
C PHE A 31 1.30 0.35 -13.65
N PRO A 32 2.03 -0.63 -13.09
CA PRO A 32 2.55 -1.77 -13.85
C PRO A 32 1.45 -2.80 -14.17
N ASP A 33 1.75 -3.65 -15.14
CA ASP A 33 1.06 -4.92 -15.37
C ASP A 33 1.33 -5.90 -14.21
N ARG A 34 0.45 -6.89 -14.05
CA ARG A 34 0.49 -7.85 -12.95
C ARG A 34 1.63 -8.86 -13.02
N GLU A 35 2.35 -8.95 -14.15
CA GLU A 35 3.43 -9.92 -14.40
C GLU A 35 3.00 -11.38 -14.29
N ILE A 36 1.71 -11.63 -14.55
CA ILE A 36 1.13 -12.96 -14.65
C ILE A 36 0.37 -13.06 -15.97
N LEU A 37 0.23 -14.29 -16.48
CA LEU A 37 -0.56 -14.49 -17.68
C LEU A 37 -2.07 -14.32 -17.41
N PRO A 38 -2.88 -13.98 -18.43
CA PRO A 38 -4.32 -14.10 -18.31
C PRO A 38 -4.71 -15.54 -17.92
N TYR A 39 -5.47 -15.67 -16.83
CA TYR A 39 -5.89 -16.96 -16.26
C TYR A 39 -4.76 -17.84 -15.71
N ASP A 40 -3.67 -17.22 -15.25
CA ASP A 40 -2.58 -17.92 -14.57
C ASP A 40 -3.02 -18.52 -13.22
N HIS A 41 -2.26 -19.50 -12.74
CA HIS A 41 -2.45 -20.12 -11.43
C HIS A 41 -1.70 -19.39 -10.30
N PHE A 42 -0.87 -18.41 -10.65
CA PHE A 42 -0.14 -17.58 -9.69
C PHE A 42 -0.90 -16.29 -9.35
N SER A 43 -0.78 -15.85 -8.10
CA SER A 43 -1.18 -14.50 -7.72
C SER A 43 -0.07 -13.51 -8.08
N PRO A 44 -0.39 -12.26 -8.45
CA PRO A 44 0.61 -11.23 -8.64
C PRO A 44 1.44 -11.03 -7.37
N ALA A 45 2.69 -10.62 -7.52
CA ALA A 45 3.53 -10.26 -6.39
C ALA A 45 2.91 -9.11 -5.59
N THR A 46 3.02 -9.17 -4.26
CA THR A 46 2.42 -8.16 -3.36
C THR A 46 2.97 -6.77 -3.62
N GLU A 47 4.24 -6.66 -4.02
CA GLU A 47 4.90 -5.40 -4.38
C GLU A 47 4.22 -4.73 -5.59
N ILE A 48 3.84 -5.53 -6.61
CA ILE A 48 3.14 -5.05 -7.81
C ILE A 48 1.74 -4.57 -7.44
N VAL A 49 0.99 -5.36 -6.66
CA VAL A 49 -0.35 -4.98 -6.17
C VAL A 49 -0.27 -3.70 -5.34
N SER A 50 0.75 -3.59 -4.49
CA SER A 50 1.00 -2.46 -3.62
C SER A 50 1.28 -1.17 -4.42
N GLU A 51 2.15 -1.25 -5.43
CA GLU A 51 2.47 -0.14 -6.33
C GLU A 51 1.24 0.33 -7.11
N ARG A 52 0.44 -0.62 -7.62
CA ARG A 52 -0.82 -0.31 -8.32
C ARG A 52 -1.82 0.38 -7.42
N LEU A 53 -2.08 -0.14 -6.22
CA LEU A 53 -2.99 0.47 -5.24
C LEU A 53 -2.52 1.86 -4.80
N ARG A 54 -1.21 2.06 -4.59
CA ARG A 54 -0.62 3.39 -4.34
C ARG A 54 -0.96 4.37 -5.45
N THR A 55 -0.77 3.96 -6.70
CA THR A 55 -1.03 4.81 -7.86
C THR A 55 -2.52 5.12 -8.01
N LEU A 56 -3.41 4.14 -7.80
CA LEU A 56 -4.86 4.37 -7.80
C LEU A 56 -5.28 5.35 -6.70
N ASN A 57 -4.75 5.19 -5.49
CA ASN A 57 -5.01 6.12 -4.38
C ASN A 57 -4.50 7.53 -4.70
N ALA A 58 -3.31 7.67 -5.30
CA ALA A 58 -2.77 8.97 -5.70
C ALA A 58 -3.59 9.65 -6.80
N ILE A 59 -4.12 8.87 -7.76
CA ILE A 59 -5.07 9.35 -8.77
C ILE A 59 -6.32 9.90 -8.09
N ARG A 60 -6.88 9.12 -7.16
CA ARG A 60 -8.07 9.49 -6.39
C ARG A 60 -7.89 10.76 -5.56
N GLN A 61 -6.72 10.94 -4.95
CA GLN A 61 -6.40 12.14 -4.16
C GLN A 61 -6.01 13.35 -5.02
N GLY A 62 -5.99 13.23 -6.35
CA GLY A 62 -5.59 14.31 -7.26
C GLY A 62 -4.09 14.63 -7.22
N GLN A 63 -3.29 13.73 -6.67
CA GLN A 63 -1.83 13.88 -6.51
C GLN A 63 -1.05 13.35 -7.71
N ALA A 64 -1.65 12.42 -8.48
CA ALA A 64 -1.01 11.84 -9.65
C ALA A 64 -1.08 12.80 -10.86
N ARG A 65 0.01 13.53 -11.12
CA ARG A 65 0.16 14.43 -12.27
C ARG A 65 0.67 13.72 -13.51
N VAL A 66 1.64 12.82 -13.33
CA VAL A 66 2.21 11.99 -14.39
C VAL A 66 2.11 10.54 -13.93
N ILE A 67 1.45 9.72 -14.75
CA ILE A 67 1.30 8.28 -14.51
C ILE A 67 1.90 7.57 -15.71
N LEU A 68 2.81 6.64 -15.47
CA LEU A 68 3.26 5.67 -16.45
C LEU A 68 2.43 4.41 -16.27
N VAL A 69 1.90 3.89 -17.37
CA VAL A 69 1.07 2.69 -17.39
C VAL A 69 1.51 1.81 -18.54
N SER A 70 1.68 0.52 -18.29
CA SER A 70 1.96 -0.42 -19.36
C SER A 70 0.71 -0.66 -20.22
N ALA A 71 0.89 -0.91 -21.52
CA ALA A 71 -0.22 -1.17 -22.43
C ALA A 71 -1.10 -2.36 -21.99
N PRO A 72 -0.56 -3.47 -21.46
CA PRO A 72 -1.38 -4.54 -20.88
C PRO A 72 -2.21 -4.06 -19.69
N ALA A 73 -1.61 -3.34 -18.74
CA ALA A 73 -2.32 -2.83 -17.56
C ALA A 73 -3.45 -1.86 -17.91
N LEU A 74 -3.27 -1.05 -18.98
CA LEU A 74 -4.30 -0.13 -19.45
C LEU A 74 -5.56 -0.85 -19.98
N CYS A 75 -5.40 -2.07 -20.50
CA CYS A 75 -6.50 -2.89 -21.02
C CYS A 75 -7.26 -3.63 -19.91
N GLU A 76 -6.70 -3.70 -18.69
CA GLU A 76 -7.35 -4.37 -17.57
C GLU A 76 -8.53 -3.55 -17.03
N ARG A 77 -9.60 -4.25 -16.65
CA ARG A 77 -10.68 -3.64 -15.89
C ARG A 77 -10.25 -3.48 -14.43
N LEU A 78 -10.51 -2.30 -13.88
CA LEU A 78 -10.24 -1.99 -12.48
C LEU A 78 -11.51 -2.11 -11.64
N PRO A 79 -11.37 -2.32 -10.31
CA PRO A 79 -12.50 -2.16 -9.41
C PRO A 79 -13.12 -0.76 -9.54
N PRO A 80 -14.43 -0.62 -9.29
CA PRO A 80 -15.09 0.67 -9.32
C PRO A 80 -14.47 1.58 -8.25
N ALA A 81 -14.30 2.87 -8.55
CA ALA A 81 -13.64 3.81 -7.64
C ALA A 81 -14.13 3.75 -6.17
N PRO A 82 -15.46 3.63 -5.87
CA PRO A 82 -15.96 3.52 -4.50
C PRO A 82 -15.39 2.35 -3.68
N PHE A 83 -14.87 1.30 -4.32
CA PHE A 83 -14.21 0.19 -3.63
C PHE A 83 -13.06 0.70 -2.74
N LEU A 84 -12.20 1.59 -3.26
CA LEU A 84 -11.09 2.11 -2.47
C LEU A 84 -11.54 3.01 -1.31
N ASP A 85 -12.67 3.72 -1.45
CA ASP A 85 -13.17 4.60 -0.37
C ASP A 85 -13.69 3.80 0.80
N GLN A 86 -14.46 2.75 0.53
CA GLN A 86 -15.10 1.93 1.56
C GLN A 86 -14.07 1.14 2.37
N GLU A 87 -12.95 0.80 1.73
CA GLU A 87 -11.89 0.01 2.35
C GLU A 87 -10.75 0.87 2.92
N THR A 88 -10.79 2.20 2.75
CA THR A 88 -9.81 3.08 3.41
C THR A 88 -10.25 3.35 4.85
N LEU A 89 -9.41 2.99 5.82
CA LEU A 89 -9.61 3.32 7.23
C LEU A 89 -8.49 4.24 7.70
N VAL A 90 -8.84 5.29 8.44
CA VAL A 90 -7.86 6.12 9.15
C VAL A 90 -7.95 5.74 10.63
N LEU A 91 -6.81 5.36 11.20
CA LEU A 91 -6.66 5.06 12.62
C LEU A 91 -5.99 6.25 13.29
N ASN A 92 -6.60 6.80 14.34
CA ASN A 92 -6.08 7.95 15.08
C ASN A 92 -5.70 7.54 16.51
N VAL A 93 -4.70 8.23 17.08
CA VAL A 93 -4.39 8.10 18.51
C VAL A 93 -5.63 8.46 19.35
N GLY A 94 -5.95 7.62 20.33
CA GLY A 94 -7.11 7.77 21.22
C GLY A 94 -8.39 7.07 20.73
N GLU A 95 -8.39 6.47 19.54
CA GLU A 95 -9.53 5.69 19.06
C GLU A 95 -9.58 4.31 19.70
N THR A 96 -10.81 3.82 19.92
CA THR A 96 -11.06 2.44 20.34
C THR A 96 -11.06 1.52 19.11
N LEU A 97 -10.16 0.54 19.11
CA LEU A 97 -10.00 -0.44 18.05
C LEU A 97 -9.77 -1.83 18.67
N PRO A 98 -10.82 -2.66 18.79
CA PRO A 98 -10.68 -4.02 19.33
C PRO A 98 -9.81 -4.88 18.40
N LEU A 99 -8.61 -5.22 18.87
CA LEU A 99 -7.55 -5.93 18.12
C LEU A 99 -8.05 -7.23 17.45
N ALA A 100 -8.90 -7.99 18.12
CA ALA A 100 -9.45 -9.25 17.57
C ALA A 100 -10.33 -8.99 16.32
N SER A 101 -11.18 -7.98 16.37
CA SER A 101 -12.03 -7.60 15.22
C SER A 101 -11.19 -7.01 14.09
N PHE A 102 -10.17 -6.22 14.43
CA PHE A 102 -9.31 -5.59 13.45
C PHE A 102 -8.43 -6.62 12.73
N ARG A 103 -7.95 -7.65 13.44
CA ARG A 103 -7.25 -8.79 12.84
C ARG A 103 -8.08 -9.46 11.75
N THR A 104 -9.36 -9.76 12.02
CA THR A 104 -10.26 -10.35 11.01
C THR A 104 -10.39 -9.44 9.79
N ARG A 105 -10.59 -8.14 10.01
CA ARG A 105 -10.69 -7.16 8.94
C ARG A 105 -9.42 -7.07 8.08
N LEU A 106 -8.23 -7.17 8.69
CA LEU A 106 -6.96 -7.19 7.98
C LEU A 106 -6.84 -8.42 7.08
N LEU A 107 -7.20 -9.60 7.59
CA LEU A 107 -7.18 -10.86 6.82
C LEU A 107 -8.16 -10.81 5.65
N GLU A 108 -9.38 -10.33 5.86
CA GLU A 108 -10.41 -10.16 4.82
C GLU A 108 -9.96 -9.20 3.72
N ALA A 109 -9.28 -8.13 4.10
CA ALA A 109 -8.69 -7.17 3.19
C ALA A 109 -7.41 -7.68 2.50
N GLY A 110 -7.00 -8.92 2.78
CA GLY A 110 -5.91 -9.61 2.11
C GLY A 110 -4.53 -9.41 2.71
N TYR A 111 -4.42 -8.86 3.92
CA TYR A 111 -3.15 -8.78 4.61
C TYR A 111 -2.70 -10.16 5.10
N GLN A 112 -1.39 -10.37 5.12
CA GLN A 112 -0.79 -11.59 5.60
C GLN A 112 -0.32 -11.41 7.05
N GLU A 113 -0.78 -12.28 7.94
CA GLU A 113 -0.28 -12.34 9.31
C GLU A 113 1.07 -13.05 9.35
N THR A 114 2.05 -12.40 9.95
CA THR A 114 3.43 -12.87 10.05
C THR A 114 3.95 -12.73 11.48
N SER A 115 5.10 -13.33 11.76
CA SER A 115 5.80 -13.12 13.03
C SER A 115 6.57 -11.80 13.07
N LEU A 116 6.94 -11.27 11.89
CA LEU A 116 7.72 -10.04 11.74
C LEU A 116 7.37 -9.38 10.41
N VAL A 117 6.96 -8.12 10.49
CA VAL A 117 6.59 -7.32 9.32
C VAL A 117 7.83 -6.78 8.62
N ARG A 118 7.95 -7.09 7.33
CA ARG A 118 9.05 -6.66 6.44
C ARG A 118 8.56 -6.07 5.13
N ALA A 119 7.46 -6.59 4.58
CA ALA A 119 6.94 -6.20 3.28
C ALA A 119 5.55 -5.56 3.37
N PRO A 120 5.18 -4.67 2.43
CA PRO A 120 3.82 -4.15 2.33
C PRO A 120 2.79 -5.29 2.23
N GLY A 121 1.63 -5.13 2.88
CA GLY A 121 0.61 -6.16 2.95
C GLY A 121 0.79 -7.14 4.11
N GLU A 122 1.85 -7.01 4.92
CA GLU A 122 2.05 -7.82 6.12
C GLU A 122 1.59 -7.10 7.39
N PHE A 123 1.17 -7.88 8.38
CA PHE A 123 0.96 -7.42 9.75
C PHE A 123 1.39 -8.47 10.77
N ALA A 124 1.66 -8.04 12.01
CA ALA A 124 2.00 -8.92 13.13
C ALA A 124 1.40 -8.38 14.42
N ILE A 125 0.79 -9.25 15.23
CA ILE A 125 0.23 -8.89 16.54
C ILE A 125 1.07 -9.53 17.64
N ARG A 126 1.52 -8.72 18.60
CA ARG A 126 2.37 -9.13 19.73
C ARG A 126 1.89 -8.49 21.02
N GLY A 127 1.00 -9.17 21.74
CA GLY A 127 0.39 -8.64 22.95
C GLY A 127 -0.42 -7.38 22.62
N SER A 128 0.01 -6.24 23.16
CA SER A 128 -0.59 -4.93 22.92
C SER A 128 -0.03 -4.19 21.70
N LEU A 129 0.81 -4.82 20.87
CA LEU A 129 1.37 -4.21 19.68
C LEU A 129 0.76 -4.79 18.40
N LEU A 130 0.43 -3.92 17.46
CA LEU A 130 0.19 -4.27 16.07
C LEU A 130 1.24 -3.58 15.21
N ASP A 131 2.05 -4.38 14.53
CA ASP A 131 2.86 -3.89 13.42
C ASP A 131 2.10 -4.12 12.12
N ILE A 132 2.06 -3.12 11.25
CA ILE A 132 1.37 -3.20 9.97
C ILE A 132 2.13 -2.42 8.90
N PHE A 133 2.37 -3.06 7.76
CA PHE A 133 2.91 -2.39 6.58
C PHE A 133 1.81 -2.18 5.56
N THR A 134 1.17 -1.01 5.60
CA THR A 134 0.09 -0.71 4.65
C THR A 134 0.64 -0.66 3.23
N VAL A 135 -0.12 -1.15 2.26
CA VAL A 135 0.30 -1.13 0.85
C VAL A 135 0.55 0.29 0.31
N ALA A 136 -0.05 1.31 0.91
CA ALA A 136 0.11 2.70 0.49
C ALA A 136 1.39 3.37 1.02
N ALA A 137 1.92 2.87 2.14
CA ALA A 137 2.92 3.56 2.93
C ALA A 137 4.33 3.30 2.43
N SER A 138 5.23 4.25 2.72
CA SER A 138 6.67 4.07 2.47
C SER A 138 7.36 3.31 3.60
N PHE A 139 6.80 3.36 4.81
CA PHE A 139 7.31 2.67 5.99
C PHE A 139 6.17 1.97 6.73
N PRO A 140 6.45 0.85 7.42
CA PRO A 140 5.48 0.21 8.29
C PRO A 140 5.24 1.02 9.57
N TYR A 141 4.12 0.75 10.22
CA TYR A 141 3.71 1.40 11.46
C TYR A 141 3.58 0.38 12.60
N ARG A 142 3.98 0.81 13.78
CA ARG A 142 3.76 0.14 15.06
C ARG A 142 2.68 0.90 15.82
N ILE A 143 1.61 0.20 16.15
CA ILE A 143 0.47 0.69 16.91
C ILE A 143 0.55 0.06 18.29
N ASP A 144 0.65 0.90 19.32
CA ASP A 144 0.65 0.47 20.72
C ASP A 144 -0.74 0.71 21.32
N PHE A 145 -1.24 -0.28 22.04
CA PHE A 145 -2.58 -0.28 22.60
C PHE A 145 -2.53 -0.31 24.13
N LEU A 146 -3.42 0.47 24.73
CA LEU A 146 -3.81 0.32 26.13
C LEU A 146 -5.24 -0.20 26.16
N ASP A 147 -5.40 -1.46 26.58
CA ASP A 147 -6.64 -2.24 26.43
C ASP A 147 -7.08 -2.28 24.95
N GLU A 148 -8.19 -1.62 24.61
CA GLU A 148 -8.70 -1.51 23.24
C GLU A 148 -8.45 -0.12 22.63
N THR A 149 -7.68 0.75 23.28
CA THR A 149 -7.44 2.13 22.82
C THR A 149 -6.06 2.29 22.22
N ILE A 150 -5.96 2.95 21.07
CA ILE A 150 -4.68 3.29 20.45
C ILE A 150 -3.98 4.34 21.31
N GLU A 151 -2.88 3.97 21.96
CA GLU A 151 -2.10 4.86 22.81
C GLU A 151 -1.04 5.62 21.99
N THR A 152 -0.28 4.91 21.14
CA THR A 152 0.72 5.55 20.28
C THR A 152 0.80 4.92 18.90
N LEU A 153 1.12 5.74 17.91
CA LEU A 153 1.43 5.33 16.54
C LEU A 153 2.85 5.78 16.20
N ARG A 154 3.66 4.86 15.64
CA ARG A 154 5.03 5.17 15.20
C ARG A 154 5.34 4.52 13.88
N SER A 155 6.06 5.20 12.99
CA SER A 155 6.74 4.51 11.89
C SER A 155 7.92 3.71 12.45
N PHE A 156 8.33 2.65 11.75
CA PHE A 156 9.53 1.90 12.11
C PHE A 156 10.28 1.42 10.86
N ASP A 157 11.56 1.14 11.00
CA ASP A 157 12.38 0.62 9.93
C ASP A 157 12.20 -0.92 9.84
N PRO A 158 11.78 -1.48 8.70
CA PRO A 158 11.47 -2.91 8.56
C PRO A 158 12.69 -3.82 8.70
N GLU A 159 13.91 -3.31 8.52
CA GLU A 159 15.14 -4.10 8.62
C GLU A 159 15.67 -4.12 10.06
N THR A 160 15.76 -2.95 10.69
CA THR A 160 16.28 -2.81 12.06
C THR A 160 15.23 -3.04 13.13
N GLN A 161 13.94 -2.97 12.78
CA GLN A 161 12.78 -3.10 13.67
C GLN A 161 12.69 -2.00 14.75
N LEU A 162 13.42 -0.91 14.57
CA LEU A 162 13.46 0.25 15.46
C LEU A 162 12.43 1.29 15.03
N SER A 163 11.68 1.83 15.99
CA SER A 163 10.78 2.95 15.74
C SER A 163 11.55 4.20 15.30
N VAL A 164 10.96 4.95 14.37
CA VAL A 164 11.56 6.15 13.77
C VAL A 164 10.84 7.39 14.26
N GLU A 165 9.64 7.66 13.75
CA GLU A 165 8.89 8.89 14.08
C GLU A 165 7.53 8.56 14.71
N ARG A 166 7.00 9.49 15.52
CA ARG A 166 5.60 9.42 15.98
C ARG A 166 4.69 10.05 14.94
N VAL A 167 3.53 9.44 14.74
CA VAL A 167 2.49 9.97 13.86
C VAL A 167 1.17 10.07 14.64
N GLU A 168 0.29 10.97 14.23
CA GLU A 168 -1.02 11.15 14.88
C GLU A 168 -2.08 10.21 14.31
N SER A 169 -1.89 9.80 13.04
CA SER A 169 -2.80 8.91 12.34
C SER A 169 -2.09 8.02 11.34
N VAL A 170 -2.71 6.89 11.04
CA VAL A 170 -2.28 5.96 9.99
C VAL A 170 -3.47 5.69 9.09
N SER A 171 -3.32 6.01 7.80
CA SER A 171 -4.26 5.56 6.77
C SER A 171 -3.89 4.16 6.33
N TRP A 172 -4.88 3.28 6.24
CA TRP A 172 -4.75 1.92 5.76
C TRP A 172 -5.63 1.71 4.53
N LEU A 173 -5.08 1.01 3.53
CA LEU A 173 -5.75 0.57 2.30
C LEU A 173 -5.86 -0.96 2.31
N PRO A 174 -6.85 -1.56 1.63
CA PRO A 174 -6.89 -3.01 1.45
C PRO A 174 -5.64 -3.49 0.70
N ALA A 175 -5.20 -4.73 0.93
CA ALA A 175 -4.05 -5.32 0.26
C ALA A 175 -4.42 -6.04 -1.05
N ARG A 176 -5.66 -5.86 -1.53
CA ARG A 176 -6.18 -6.44 -2.78
C ARG A 176 -6.94 -5.39 -3.59
N GLU A 177 -6.97 -5.59 -4.91
CA GLU A 177 -7.73 -4.75 -5.84
C GLU A 177 -9.20 -5.20 -6.01
N PHE A 178 -9.70 -6.11 -5.17
CA PHE A 178 -11.05 -6.64 -5.27
C PHE A 178 -11.52 -7.21 -3.93
N ARG A 179 -12.85 -7.33 -3.78
CA ARG A 179 -13.54 -8.00 -2.68
C ARG A 179 -13.69 -9.50 -2.97
N LEU A 180 -13.67 -10.32 -1.91
CA LEU A 180 -13.92 -11.77 -2.00
C LEU A 180 -15.34 -12.16 -1.56
N ASP A 181 -16.12 -11.20 -1.09
CA ASP A 181 -17.51 -11.34 -0.62
C ASP A 181 -18.57 -10.92 -1.65
#